data_AF-A0A6P1M5X1-F1
#
_entry.id   AF-A0A6P1M5X1-F1
#
_cell.length_a   1.000
_cell.length_b   1.000
_cell.length_c   1.000
_cell.angle_alpha   90.00
_cell.angle_beta   90.00
_cell.angle_gamma   90.00
#
_symmetry.space_group_name_H-M   'P 1'
#
loop_
_entity.id
_entity.type
_entity.pdbx_description
1 polymer ?
#
loop_
_entity_poly.entity_id
_entity_poly.type
_entity_poly.pdbx_seq_one_letter_code
_entity_poly.pdbx_strand_id
1 'polypeptide(L)'
;MKALTPEYTQQVLQQIQDLPPDAEVTAIEQTAEQLKAMNWQPILLTDLPDFVRFTKEKLLVFIEQLIANKQDLTEQHLSLLLYHYRLLQRLRNDEPEAWDEINELVEDD
;
A
#
# COMPACT_ATOMS: atom_id res chain seq x y z
N MET A 1 -16.85 -10.98 -0.31
CA MET A 1 -15.75 -10.40 0.49
C MET A 1 -16.15 -10.45 1.96
N LYS A 2 -15.21 -10.73 2.88
CA LYS A 2 -15.51 -10.83 4.32
C LYS A 2 -15.64 -9.42 4.93
N ALA A 3 -16.69 -9.20 5.72
CA ALA A 3 -16.92 -7.92 6.40
C ALA A 3 -15.75 -7.57 7.32
N LEU A 4 -15.39 -6.29 7.37
CA LEU A 4 -14.30 -5.82 8.21
C LEU A 4 -14.67 -5.94 9.71
N THR A 5 -13.86 -6.69 10.46
CA THR A 5 -14.02 -6.86 11.91
C THR A 5 -13.07 -5.94 12.70
N PRO A 6 -13.43 -5.51 13.92
CA PRO A 6 -12.52 -4.74 14.78
C PRO A 6 -11.21 -5.47 15.06
N GLU A 7 -11.26 -6.79 15.28
CA GLU A 7 -10.09 -7.62 15.54
C GLU A 7 -9.13 -7.64 14.34
N TYR A 8 -9.66 -7.85 13.13
CA TYR A 8 -8.86 -7.83 11.91
C TYR A 8 -8.27 -6.44 11.64
N THR A 9 -9.05 -5.39 11.90
CA THR A 9 -8.59 -4.00 11.79
C THR A 9 -7.38 -3.76 12.69
N GLN A 10 -7.47 -4.12 13.97
CA GLN A 10 -6.36 -3.96 14.91
C GLN A 10 -5.14 -4.79 14.51
N GLN A 11 -5.34 -6.00 13.99
CA GLN A 11 -4.25 -6.85 13.48
C GLN A 11 -3.51 -6.18 12.31
N VAL A 12 -4.22 -5.56 11.36
CA VAL A 12 -3.59 -4.85 10.23
C VAL A 12 -2.85 -3.61 10.70
N LEU A 13 -3.46 -2.82 11.60
CA LEU A 13 -2.80 -1.62 12.15
C LEU A 13 -1.52 -1.98 12.91
N GLN A 14 -1.53 -3.05 13.70
CA GLN A 14 -0.34 -3.53 14.39
C GLN A 14 0.73 -3.98 13.39
N GLN A 15 0.36 -4.75 12.36
CA GLN A 15 1.29 -5.16 11.32
C GLN A 15 1.93 -3.98 10.61
N ILE A 16 1.19 -2.88 10.37
CA ILE A 16 1.74 -1.66 9.77
C ILE A 16 2.73 -1.01 10.72
N GLN A 17 2.40 -0.90 12.02
CA GLN A 17 3.31 -0.33 13.02
C GLN A 17 4.63 -1.08 13.11
N ASP A 18 4.58 -2.41 13.04
CA ASP A 18 5.73 -3.33 13.11
C ASP A 18 6.59 -3.33 11.83
N LEU A 19 6.15 -2.69 10.74
CA LEU A 19 6.95 -2.54 9.53
C LEU A 19 8.22 -1.71 9.81
N PRO A 20 9.31 -1.97 9.07
CA PRO A 20 10.52 -1.17 9.17
C PRO A 20 10.25 0.31 8.92
N PRO A 21 11.16 1.21 9.35
CA PRO A 21 11.07 2.62 9.01
C PRO A 21 10.88 2.85 7.51
N ASP A 22 10.22 3.95 7.15
CA ASP A 22 10.15 4.39 5.76
C ASP A 22 11.55 4.59 5.19
N ALA A 23 11.70 4.36 3.88
CA ALA A 23 12.91 4.69 3.15
C ALA A 23 13.13 6.21 3.10
N GLU A 24 14.34 6.61 2.71
CA GLU A 24 14.68 8.03 2.51
C GLU A 24 13.74 8.69 1.50
N VAL A 25 13.48 9.99 1.68
CA VAL A 25 12.56 10.76 0.82
C VAL A 25 12.96 10.65 -0.67
N THR A 26 14.26 10.66 -0.96
CA THR A 26 14.76 10.50 -2.33
C THR A 26 14.38 9.15 -2.94
N ALA A 27 14.47 8.06 -2.17
CA ALA A 27 14.08 6.73 -2.64
C ALA A 27 12.56 6.64 -2.87
N ILE A 28 11.76 7.19 -1.95
CA ILE A 28 10.30 7.28 -2.10
C ILE A 28 9.92 7.99 -3.41
N GLU A 29 10.51 9.15 -3.68
CA GLU A 29 10.22 9.93 -4.89
C GLU A 29 10.69 9.22 -6.16
N GLN A 30 11.89 8.63 -6.15
CA GLN A 30 12.41 7.88 -7.30
C GLN A 30 11.54 6.68 -7.66
N THR A 31 11.17 5.85 -6.68
CA THR A 31 10.25 4.72 -6.90
C THR A 31 8.89 5.22 -7.40
N ALA A 32 8.36 6.30 -6.81
CA ALA A 32 7.07 6.84 -7.21
C ALA A 32 7.05 7.35 -8.65
N GLU A 33 8.12 8.01 -9.11
CA GLU A 33 8.24 8.45 -10.51
C GLU A 33 8.36 7.28 -11.48
N GLN A 34 9.09 6.23 -11.12
CA GLN A 34 9.20 5.02 -11.95
C GLN A 34 7.85 4.31 -12.10
N LEU A 35 7.13 4.08 -10.99
CA LEU A 35 5.80 3.47 -11.02
C LEU A 35 4.80 4.32 -11.82
N LYS A 36 4.86 5.66 -11.69
CA LYS A 36 4.05 6.57 -12.51
C LYS A 36 4.36 6.45 -13.99
N ALA A 37 5.64 6.33 -14.38
CA ALA A 37 6.02 6.13 -15.78
C ALA A 37 5.52 4.81 -16.37
N MET A 38 5.37 3.78 -15.53
CA MET A 38 4.77 2.49 -15.90
C MET A 38 3.23 2.52 -15.92
N ASN A 39 2.61 3.66 -15.58
CA ASN A 39 1.17 3.77 -15.30
C ASN A 39 0.67 2.77 -14.25
N TRP A 40 1.56 2.29 -13.37
CA TRP A 40 1.20 1.34 -12.34
C TRP A 40 0.32 2.02 -11.29
N GLN A 41 -0.79 1.37 -10.95
CA GLN A 41 -1.64 1.75 -9.84
C GLN A 41 -2.03 0.48 -9.07
N PRO A 42 -2.05 0.53 -7.73
CA PRO A 42 -2.55 -0.59 -6.96
C PRO A 42 -4.06 -0.75 -7.24
N ILE A 43 -4.51 -1.98 -7.49
CA ILE A 43 -5.92 -2.30 -7.73
C ILE A 43 -6.66 -2.19 -6.38
N LEU A 44 -7.03 -0.96 -6.02
CA LEU A 44 -7.75 -0.63 -4.80
C LEU A 44 -9.17 -0.22 -5.13
N LEU A 45 -10.10 -0.48 -4.21
CA LEU A 45 -11.53 -0.18 -4.36
C LEU A 45 -11.89 1.32 -4.23
N THR A 46 -10.91 2.20 -4.36
CA THR A 46 -11.03 3.67 -4.28
C THR A 46 -9.87 4.32 -5.03
N ASP A 47 -10.14 5.40 -5.77
CA ASP A 47 -9.11 6.27 -6.35
C ASP A 47 -8.18 6.78 -5.23
N LEU A 48 -6.93 6.33 -5.28
CA LEU A 48 -5.95 6.51 -4.21
C LEU A 48 -4.77 7.34 -4.72
N PRO A 49 -5.00 8.65 -4.95
CA PRO A 49 -4.00 9.52 -5.53
C PRO A 49 -2.76 9.55 -4.64
N ASP A 50 -1.60 9.42 -5.28
CA ASP A 50 -0.29 9.43 -4.64
C ASP A 50 -0.03 8.33 -3.60
N PHE A 51 -0.76 7.21 -3.64
CA PHE A 51 -0.45 6.04 -2.80
C PHE A 51 1.02 5.59 -2.91
N VAL A 52 1.60 5.66 -4.11
CA VAL A 52 3.02 5.35 -4.36
C VAL A 52 4.01 6.18 -3.52
N ARG A 53 3.56 7.31 -2.95
CA ARG A 53 4.33 8.19 -2.05
C ARG A 53 3.95 8.06 -0.58
N PHE A 54 3.05 7.13 -0.22
CA PHE A 54 2.63 7.01 1.17
C PHE A 54 3.80 6.61 2.06
N THR A 55 3.90 7.29 3.20
CA THR A 55 4.69 6.87 4.35
C THR A 55 3.85 5.96 5.25
N LYS A 56 4.49 5.31 6.22
CA LYS A 56 3.80 4.49 7.22
C LYS A 56 2.75 5.32 7.98
N GLU A 57 3.14 6.52 8.38
CA GLU A 57 2.25 7.46 9.08
C GLU A 57 1.03 7.83 8.22
N LYS A 58 1.26 8.17 6.95
CA LYS A 58 0.17 8.55 6.03
C LYS A 58 -0.78 7.38 5.78
N LEU A 59 -0.27 6.15 5.69
CA LEU A 59 -1.08 4.94 5.54
C LEU A 59 -1.98 4.71 6.76
N LEU A 60 -1.45 4.83 7.98
CA LEU A 60 -2.22 4.66 9.21
C LEU A 60 -3.37 5.67 9.30
N VAL A 61 -3.07 6.96 9.10
CA VAL A 61 -4.09 8.02 9.09
C VAL A 61 -5.14 7.78 8.02
N PHE A 62 -4.72 7.33 6.84
CA PHE A 62 -5.64 7.02 5.75
C PHE A 62 -6.60 5.88 6.13
N ILE A 63 -6.10 4.77 6.70
CA ILE A 63 -6.95 3.65 7.14
C ILE A 63 -7.94 4.10 8.22
N GLU A 64 -7.51 4.89 9.19
CA GLU A 64 -8.40 5.46 10.22
C GLU A 64 -9.52 6.31 9.61
N GLN A 65 -9.21 7.13 8.60
CA GLN A 65 -10.20 7.93 7.88
C GLN A 65 -11.18 7.07 7.10
N LEU A 66 -10.72 6.02 6.42
CA LEU A 66 -11.60 5.09 5.69
C LEU A 66 -12.62 4.45 6.64
N ILE A 67 -12.17 4.01 7.81
CA ILE A 67 -13.02 3.39 8.84
C ILE A 67 -14.01 4.42 9.41
N ALA A 68 -13.53 5.61 9.77
CA ALA A 68 -14.35 6.68 10.33
C ALA A 68 -15.45 7.15 9.36
N ASN A 69 -15.15 7.18 8.06
CA ASN A 69 -16.08 7.55 7.00
C ASN A 69 -17.11 6.45 6.66
N LYS A 70 -17.07 5.30 7.35
CA LYS A 70 -17.97 4.16 7.14
C LYS A 70 -18.04 3.74 5.67
N GLN A 71 -16.92 3.83 4.95
CA GLN A 71 -16.85 3.23 3.63
C GLN A 71 -17.11 1.72 3.74
N ASP A 72 -17.67 1.13 2.70
CA ASP A 72 -17.93 -0.31 2.64
C ASP A 72 -16.59 -1.05 2.53
N LEU A 73 -15.89 -1.14 3.66
CA LEU A 73 -14.58 -1.76 3.78
C LEU A 73 -14.73 -3.22 4.11
N THR A 74 -13.98 -4.04 3.39
CA THR A 74 -13.87 -5.46 3.64
C THR A 74 -12.48 -5.76 4.17
N GLU A 75 -12.31 -6.92 4.80
CA GLU A 75 -10.97 -7.38 5.22
C GLU A 75 -10.00 -7.44 4.03
N GLN A 76 -10.52 -7.77 2.84
CA GLN A 76 -9.73 -7.81 1.60
C GLN A 76 -9.21 -6.43 1.19
N HIS A 77 -9.93 -5.33 1.46
CA HIS A 77 -9.42 -3.99 1.15
C HIS A 77 -8.20 -3.66 2.01
N LEU A 78 -8.27 -3.95 3.31
CA LEU A 78 -7.14 -3.73 4.20
C LEU A 78 -5.97 -4.67 3.89
N SER A 79 -6.23 -5.92 3.49
CA SER A 79 -5.16 -6.84 3.09
C SER A 79 -4.43 -6.36 1.83
N LEU A 80 -5.16 -5.85 0.83
CA LEU A 80 -4.58 -5.31 -0.39
C LEU A 80 -3.77 -4.03 -0.12
N LEU A 81 -4.28 -3.12 0.72
CA LEU A 81 -3.56 -1.92 1.14
C LEU A 81 -2.22 -2.27 1.80
N LEU A 82 -2.24 -3.22 2.75
CA LEU A 82 -1.03 -3.68 3.43
C LEU A 82 -0.05 -4.35 2.46
N TYR A 83 -0.56 -5.21 1.56
CA TYR A 83 0.24 -5.89 0.55
C TYR A 83 0.97 -4.88 -0.36
N HIS A 84 0.24 -3.93 -0.96
CA HIS A 84 0.84 -2.94 -1.85
C HIS A 84 1.80 -2.00 -1.12
N TYR A 85 1.53 -1.66 0.15
CA TYR A 85 2.49 -0.85 0.91
C TYR A 85 3.78 -1.61 1.23
N ARG A 86 3.70 -2.92 1.54
CA ARG A 86 4.90 -3.77 1.67
C ARG A 86 5.68 -3.86 0.36
N LEU A 87 4.99 -3.98 -0.78
CA LEU A 87 5.62 -3.95 -2.09
C LEU A 87 6.35 -2.62 -2.33
N LEU A 88 5.75 -1.48 -1.98
CA LEU A 88 6.43 -0.18 -2.02
C LEU A 88 7.66 -0.14 -1.12
N GLN A 89 7.62 -0.67 0.10
CA GLN A 89 8.80 -0.72 0.96
C GLN A 89 9.93 -1.53 0.32
N ARG A 90 9.63 -2.66 -0.32
CA ARG A 90 10.63 -3.49 -1.00
C ARG A 90 11.23 -2.76 -2.20
N LEU A 91 10.40 -2.15 -3.04
CA LEU A 91 10.83 -1.35 -4.19
C LEU A 91 11.74 -0.17 -3.78
N ARG A 92 11.41 0.52 -2.68
CA ARG A 92 12.18 1.66 -2.15
C ARG A 92 13.48 1.24 -1.47
N ASN A 93 13.64 -0.03 -1.14
CA ASN A 93 14.86 -0.61 -0.58
C ASN A 93 15.68 -1.34 -1.65
N ASP A 94 15.42 -1.07 -2.94
CA ASP A 94 16.12 -1.64 -4.10
C ASP A 94 16.10 -3.19 -4.14
N GLU A 95 15.03 -3.82 -3.63
CA GLU A 95 14.83 -5.27 -3.78
C GLU A 95 14.46 -5.61 -5.23
N PRO A 96 15.32 -6.32 -6.00
CA PRO A 96 15.06 -6.59 -7.42
C PRO A 96 13.79 -7.44 -7.64
N GLU A 97 13.53 -8.40 -6.75
CA GLU A 97 12.37 -9.29 -6.84
C GLU A 97 11.04 -8.55 -6.71
N ALA A 98 11.05 -7.33 -6.14
CA ALA A 98 9.85 -6.51 -6.08
C ALA A 98 9.51 -5.87 -7.44
N TRP A 99 10.53 -5.58 -8.26
CA TRP A 99 10.32 -5.10 -9.63
C TRP A 99 9.82 -6.21 -10.54
N ASP A 100 10.30 -7.44 -10.36
CA ASP A 100 9.77 -8.61 -11.07
C ASP A 100 8.27 -8.79 -10.81
N GLU A 101 7.85 -8.68 -9.54
CA GLU A 101 6.44 -8.74 -9.14
C GLU A 101 5.59 -7.61 -9.76
N ILE A 102 6.11 -6.38 -9.82
CA ILE A 102 5.42 -5.27 -10.51
C ILE A 102 5.29 -5.55 -12.01
N ASN A 103 6.35 -6.05 -12.65
CA ASN A 103 6.33 -6.34 -14.08
C ASN A 103 5.33 -7.46 -14.40
N GLU A 104 5.29 -8.53 -13.61
CA GLU A 104 4.29 -9.59 -13.74
C GLU A 104 2.86 -9.02 -13.63
N LEU A 105 2.60 -8.17 -12.63
CA LEU A 105 1.28 -7.54 -12.45
C LEU A 105 0.89 -6.61 -13.61
N VAL A 106 1.85 -5.92 -14.24
CA VAL A 106 1.60 -5.02 -15.37
C VAL A 106 1.46 -5.79 -16.69
N GLU A 107 2.17 -6.91 -16.85
CA GLU A 107 2.09 -7.75 -18.05
C GLU A 107 0.80 -8.58 -18.09
N ASP A 108 0.22 -8.90 -16.94
CA ASP A 108 -1.03 -9.67 -16.81
C ASP A 108 -2.33 -8.83 -16.96
N ASP A 109 -2.24 -7.48 -16.92
CA ASP A 109 -3.37 -6.52 -17.08
C ASP A 109 -3.52 -5.96 -18.52
#